data_AF-A0A554IR94-F1
#
_entry.id   AF-A0A554IR94-F1
#
_cell.length_a   1.000
_cell.length_b   1.000
_cell.length_c   1.000
_cell.angle_alpha   90.00
_cell.angle_beta   90.00
_cell.angle_gamma   90.00
#
_symmetry.space_group_name_H-M   'P 1'
#
loop_
_entity.id
_entity.type
_entity.pdbx_description
1 polymer ?
#
loop_
_entity_poly.entity_id
_entity_poly.type
_entity_poly.pdbx_seq_one_letter_code
_entity_poly.pdbx_strand_id
1 'polypeptide(L)'
;MGMIASLLGRPAIAPHLLLGRQGEQVAAAYLRSVGYRVDEVNVRVGRHDEIDLIAFDPSDEVLVFVEVKTTAQWDERFPPEMRLDHRKRRALSRAAQGWVTRQEYDGAFRIDLVCVAGGKVVDHFKEIGGG
;
A
#
# COMPACT_ATOMS: atom_id res chain seq x y z
N MET A 1 37.16 -26.03 26.34
CA MET A 1 36.49 -26.73 25.24
C MET A 1 35.22 -25.94 24.90
N GLY A 2 35.38 -24.83 24.18
CA GLY A 2 34.33 -23.83 23.99
C GLY A 2 33.27 -24.30 22.99
N MET A 3 32.00 -24.25 23.41
CA MET A 3 30.87 -24.40 22.51
C MET A 3 30.79 -23.18 21.59
N ILE A 4 31.06 -23.40 20.31
CA ILE A 4 30.75 -22.45 19.24
C ILE A 4 29.24 -22.50 19.02
N ALA A 5 28.55 -21.45 19.47
CA ALA A 5 27.16 -21.19 19.14
C ALA A 5 27.02 -20.98 17.63
N SER A 6 26.30 -21.88 16.97
CA SER A 6 25.95 -21.81 15.56
C SER A 6 25.08 -20.57 15.30
N LEU A 7 25.64 -19.60 14.56
CA LEU A 7 24.87 -18.54 13.89
C LEU A 7 24.09 -19.19 12.73
N LEU A 8 22.91 -19.73 13.02
CA LEU A 8 21.97 -20.17 11.98
C LEU A 8 21.29 -18.95 11.36
N GLY A 9 21.50 -18.81 10.05
CA GLY A 9 21.12 -17.69 9.21
C GLY A 9 19.67 -17.24 9.34
N ARG A 10 19.49 -15.93 9.47
CA ARG A 10 18.22 -15.27 9.17
C ARG A 10 17.93 -15.50 7.67
N PRO A 11 16.73 -15.95 7.27
CA PRO A 11 16.42 -16.08 5.86
C PRO A 11 16.59 -14.71 5.18
N ALA A 12 17.35 -14.67 4.10
CA ALA A 12 17.46 -13.47 3.27
C ALA A 12 16.05 -13.10 2.79
N ILE A 13 15.65 -11.85 3.04
CA ILE A 13 14.34 -11.34 2.60
C ILE A 13 14.33 -11.38 1.07
N ALA A 14 13.27 -11.95 0.48
CA ALA A 14 13.16 -12.04 -0.96
C ALA A 14 13.20 -10.63 -1.60
N PRO A 15 13.95 -10.40 -2.69
CA PRO A 15 14.16 -9.07 -3.26
C PRO A 15 12.89 -8.29 -3.57
N HIS A 16 11.83 -8.97 -4.03
CA HIS A 16 10.54 -8.34 -4.33
C HIS A 16 9.83 -7.77 -3.08
N LEU A 17 10.05 -8.34 -1.90
CA LEU A 17 9.51 -7.83 -0.64
C LEU A 17 10.24 -6.55 -0.18
N LEU A 18 11.55 -6.49 -0.42
CA LEU A 18 12.33 -5.27 -0.16
C LEU A 18 11.91 -4.15 -1.12
N LEU A 19 11.70 -4.50 -2.39
CA LEU A 19 11.20 -3.56 -3.41
C LEU A 19 9.81 -3.03 -3.05
N GLY A 20 8.88 -3.90 -2.64
CA GLY A 20 7.53 -3.50 -2.19
C GLY A 20 7.58 -2.49 -1.04
N ARG A 21 8.33 -2.79 0.01
CA ARG A 21 8.52 -1.88 1.16
C ARG A 21 9.14 -0.55 0.77
N GLN A 22 10.11 -0.56 -0.14
CA GLN A 22 10.69 0.68 -0.66
C GLN A 22 9.64 1.50 -1.40
N GLY A 23 8.79 0.84 -2.19
CA GLY A 23 7.68 1.48 -2.88
C GLY A 23 6.66 2.11 -1.92
N GLU A 24 6.28 1.42 -0.85
CA GLU A 24 5.40 1.96 0.18
C GLU A 24 5.98 3.23 0.82
N GLN A 25 7.30 3.25 1.09
CA GLN A 25 7.98 4.43 1.62
C GLN A 25 7.94 5.60 0.63
N VAL A 26 8.21 5.32 -0.65
CA VAL A 26 8.15 6.33 -1.72
C VAL A 26 6.72 6.88 -1.87
N ALA A 27 5.71 6.01 -1.87
CA ALA A 27 4.31 6.38 -1.94
C ALA A 27 3.88 7.23 -0.73
N ALA A 28 4.26 6.83 0.48
CA ALA A 28 3.94 7.59 1.69
C ALA A 28 4.61 8.98 1.69
N ALA A 29 5.86 9.08 1.23
CA ALA A 29 6.54 10.37 1.09
C ALA A 29 5.86 11.26 0.05
N TYR A 30 5.48 10.69 -1.10
CA TYR A 30 4.73 11.39 -2.14
C TYR A 30 3.38 11.91 -1.63
N LEU A 31 2.56 11.06 -0.99
CA LEU A 31 1.26 11.44 -0.46
C LEU A 31 1.38 12.62 0.51
N ARG A 32 2.34 12.57 1.43
CA ARG A 32 2.65 13.70 2.32
C ARG A 32 3.03 14.96 1.55
N SER A 33 3.83 14.83 0.49
CA SER A 33 4.27 15.98 -0.31
C SER A 33 3.13 16.63 -1.09
N VAL A 34 2.07 15.88 -1.42
CA VAL A 34 0.87 16.39 -2.10
C VAL A 34 -0.29 16.70 -1.12
N GLY A 35 0.00 16.79 0.18
CA GLY A 35 -0.94 17.32 1.19
C GLY A 35 -1.73 16.27 1.98
N TYR A 36 -1.55 14.98 1.72
CA TYR A 36 -2.22 13.94 2.50
C TYR A 36 -1.55 13.77 3.87
N ARG A 37 -2.34 13.41 4.89
CA ARG A 37 -1.80 12.91 6.16
C ARG A 37 -1.74 11.40 6.12
N VAL A 38 -0.56 10.81 6.12
CA VAL A 38 -0.39 9.35 6.17
C VAL A 38 -0.39 8.89 7.62
N ASP A 39 -1.44 8.17 8.01
CA ASP A 39 -1.72 7.76 9.39
C ASP A 39 -1.10 6.40 9.72
N GLU A 40 -1.19 5.41 8.82
CA GLU A 40 -0.65 4.06 9.02
C GLU A 40 -0.02 3.47 7.75
N VAL A 41 0.89 2.50 7.93
CA VAL A 41 1.54 1.73 6.86
C VAL A 41 1.55 0.24 7.20
N ASN A 42 1.41 -0.64 6.20
CA ASN A 42 1.36 -2.10 6.35
C ASN A 42 0.30 -2.59 7.36
N VAL A 43 -0.95 -2.17 7.17
CA VAL A 43 -2.05 -2.44 8.10
C VAL A 43 -2.67 -3.80 7.83
N ARG A 44 -2.70 -4.67 8.84
CA ARG A 44 -3.36 -5.98 8.76
C ARG A 44 -4.80 -5.89 9.22
N VAL A 45 -5.72 -6.35 8.38
CA VAL A 45 -7.14 -6.45 8.70
C VAL A 45 -7.54 -7.92 8.76
N GLY A 46 -7.76 -8.40 9.98
CA GLY A 46 -8.04 -9.81 10.22
C GLY A 46 -6.84 -10.70 9.91
N ARG A 47 -7.10 -11.89 9.36
CA ARG A 47 -6.06 -12.92 9.10
C ARG A 47 -5.45 -12.89 7.71
N HIS A 48 -6.17 -12.34 6.72
CA HIS A 48 -5.85 -12.54 5.31
C HIS A 48 -5.81 -11.26 4.47
N ASP A 49 -6.35 -10.16 5.00
CA ASP A 49 -6.44 -8.92 4.25
C ASP A 49 -5.44 -7.89 4.81
N GLU A 50 -4.87 -7.09 3.92
CA GLU A 50 -3.88 -6.07 4.21
C GLU A 50 -4.20 -4.79 3.43
N ILE A 51 -3.76 -3.66 3.98
CA ILE A 51 -3.81 -2.35 3.36
C ILE A 51 -2.39 -1.78 3.44
N ASP A 52 -1.85 -1.34 2.30
CA ASP A 52 -0.46 -0.85 2.25
C ASP A 52 -0.32 0.47 3.01
N LEU A 53 -1.21 1.44 2.77
CA LEU A 53 -1.24 2.70 3.52
C LEU A 53 -2.67 3.12 3.86
N ILE A 54 -2.82 3.75 5.02
CA ILE A 54 -4.03 4.50 5.39
C ILE A 54 -3.63 5.96 5.50
N ALA A 55 -4.34 6.82 4.79
CA ALA A 55 -4.12 8.25 4.79
C ALA A 55 -5.45 9.02 4.89
N PHE A 56 -5.36 10.31 5.18
CA PHE A 56 -6.47 11.24 5.10
C PHE A 56 -6.15 12.28 4.02
N ASP A 57 -7.08 12.50 3.08
CA ASP A 57 -7.01 13.59 2.10
C ASP A 57 -7.82 14.79 2.64
N PRO A 58 -7.16 15.87 3.10
CA PRO A 58 -7.86 17.04 3.61
C PRO A 58 -8.64 17.80 2.55
N SER A 59 -8.32 17.62 1.27
CA SER A 59 -8.99 18.33 0.16
C SER A 59 -10.41 17.83 -0.06
N ASP A 60 -10.59 16.53 0.12
CA ASP A 60 -11.87 15.83 -0.06
C ASP A 60 -12.52 15.45 1.28
N GLU A 61 -11.84 15.70 2.40
CA GLU A 61 -12.24 15.34 3.77
C GLU A 61 -12.55 13.84 3.94
N VAL A 62 -11.76 12.97 3.31
CA VAL A 62 -11.98 11.51 3.30
C VAL A 62 -10.79 10.71 3.81
N LEU A 63 -11.09 9.56 4.42
CA LEU A 63 -10.11 8.51 4.66
C LEU A 63 -9.78 7.80 3.34
N VAL A 64 -8.51 7.48 3.12
CA VAL A 64 -8.01 6.90 1.89
C VAL A 64 -7.23 5.64 2.21
N PHE A 65 -7.74 4.51 1.71
CA PHE A 65 -7.04 3.24 1.72
C PHE A 65 -6.24 3.13 0.43
N VAL A 66 -4.91 3.09 0.54
CA VAL A 66 -4.03 3.12 -0.62
C VAL A 66 -3.42 1.76 -0.85
N GLU A 67 -3.55 1.26 -2.07
CA GLU A 67 -2.72 0.18 -2.61
C GLU A 67 -1.48 0.77 -3.27
N VAL A 68 -0.31 0.17 -3.04
CA VAL A 68 0.95 0.56 -3.66
C VAL A 68 1.46 -0.55 -4.57
N LYS A 69 1.53 -0.27 -5.86
CA LYS A 69 2.17 -1.18 -6.82
C LYS A 69 3.56 -0.68 -7.19
N THR A 70 4.54 -1.56 -7.04
CA THR A 70 5.95 -1.22 -7.23
C THR A 70 6.61 -2.09 -8.27
N THR A 71 7.36 -1.47 -9.18
CA THR A 71 8.25 -2.16 -10.13
C THR A 71 9.63 -1.50 -10.14
N ALA A 72 10.65 -2.29 -10.51
CA ALA A 72 12.01 -1.77 -10.68
C ALA A 72 12.18 -0.99 -12.00
N GLN A 73 11.38 -1.27 -13.02
CA GLN A 73 11.55 -0.73 -14.36
C GLN A 73 10.49 0.34 -14.67
N TRP A 74 10.92 1.44 -15.28
CA TRP A 74 10.04 2.47 -15.83
C TRP A 74 9.67 2.10 -17.27
N ASP A 75 8.37 1.94 -17.57
CA ASP A 75 7.81 1.95 -18.93
C ASP A 75 6.85 3.15 -18.97
N GLU A 76 6.97 3.99 -19.99
CA GLU A 76 6.13 5.18 -20.21
C GLU A 76 4.65 4.82 -20.37
N ARG A 77 4.37 3.56 -20.71
CA ARG A 77 3.02 3.02 -20.70
C ARG A 77 2.75 2.50 -19.31
N PHE A 78 1.78 3.12 -18.61
CA PHE A 78 1.18 2.54 -17.40
C PHE A 78 0.58 1.18 -17.75
N PRO A 79 1.29 0.07 -17.52
CA PRO A 79 0.96 -1.13 -18.23
C PRO A 79 -0.26 -1.77 -17.52
N PRO A 80 -1.17 -2.42 -18.26
CA PRO A 80 -2.44 -2.89 -17.69
C PRO A 80 -2.30 -3.74 -16.42
N GLU A 81 -1.20 -4.47 -16.28
CA GLU A 81 -0.83 -5.26 -15.10
C GLU A 81 -0.64 -4.43 -13.82
N MET A 82 -0.38 -3.13 -13.94
CA MET A 82 -0.35 -2.21 -12.81
C MET A 82 -1.74 -1.77 -12.35
N ARG A 83 -2.81 -2.05 -13.11
CA ARG A 83 -4.17 -1.81 -12.60
C ARG A 83 -4.51 -2.81 -11.49
N LEU A 84 -5.34 -2.36 -10.56
CA LEU A 84 -5.95 -3.23 -9.54
C LEU A 84 -6.89 -4.24 -10.22
N ASP A 85 -6.57 -5.53 -10.12
CA ASP A 85 -7.42 -6.61 -10.63
C ASP A 85 -8.68 -6.82 -9.75
N HIS A 86 -9.66 -7.56 -10.26
CA HIS A 86 -10.91 -7.80 -9.54
C HIS A 86 -10.74 -8.50 -8.19
N ARG A 87 -9.76 -9.41 -8.06
CA ARG A 87 -9.53 -10.15 -6.82
C ARG A 87 -8.97 -9.21 -5.75
N LYS A 88 -7.97 -8.42 -6.11
CA LYS A 88 -7.30 -7.45 -5.23
C LYS A 88 -8.25 -6.32 -4.85
N ARG A 89 -9.08 -5.82 -5.77
CA ARG A 89 -10.17 -4.87 -5.46
C ARG A 89 -11.11 -5.41 -4.39
N ARG A 90 -11.63 -6.63 -4.57
CA ARG A 90 -12.53 -7.26 -3.58
C ARG A 90 -11.84 -7.43 -2.23
N ALA A 91 -10.54 -7.75 -2.20
CA ALA A 91 -9.77 -7.87 -0.97
C ALA A 91 -9.63 -6.53 -0.26
N LEU A 92 -9.24 -5.48 -0.97
CA LEU A 92 -9.13 -4.13 -0.41
C LEU A 92 -10.47 -3.59 0.07
N SER A 93 -11.57 -3.79 -0.67
CA SER A 93 -12.90 -3.38 -0.21
C SER A 93 -13.30 -4.08 1.09
N ARG A 94 -13.00 -5.38 1.24
CA ARG A 94 -13.23 -6.09 2.50
C ARG A 94 -12.32 -5.58 3.62
N ALA A 95 -11.05 -5.31 3.32
CA ALA A 95 -10.08 -4.78 4.28
C ALA A 95 -10.51 -3.40 4.79
N ALA A 96 -10.83 -2.49 3.87
CA ALA A 96 -11.34 -1.16 4.18
C ALA A 96 -12.60 -1.23 5.05
N GLN A 97 -13.58 -2.04 4.64
CA GLN A 97 -14.81 -2.24 5.42
C GLN A 97 -14.52 -2.81 6.82
N GLY A 98 -13.64 -3.81 6.91
CA GLY A 98 -13.25 -4.40 8.19
C GLY A 98 -12.53 -3.41 9.10
N TRP A 99 -11.70 -2.53 8.53
CA TRP A 99 -11.01 -1.48 9.28
C TRP A 99 -12.01 -0.45 9.79
N VAL A 100 -12.87 0.13 8.94
CA VAL A 100 -13.81 1.18 9.37
C VAL A 100 -14.78 0.67 10.43
N THR A 101 -15.31 -0.55 10.28
CA THR A 101 -16.18 -1.17 11.29
C THR A 101 -15.45 -1.34 12.62
N ARG A 102 -14.19 -1.79 12.59
CA ARG A 102 -13.40 -2.02 13.81
C ARG A 102 -13.03 -0.72 14.53
N GLN A 103 -12.78 0.34 13.78
CA GLN A 103 -12.42 1.65 14.33
C GLN A 103 -13.65 2.50 14.65
N GLU A 104 -14.86 1.97 14.45
CA GLU A 104 -16.12 2.72 14.58
C GLU A 104 -16.10 4.03 13.75
N TYR A 105 -15.42 4.00 12.60
CA TYR A 105 -15.29 5.15 11.71
C TYR A 105 -16.55 5.32 10.87
N ASP A 106 -17.17 6.49 10.94
CA ASP A 106 -18.43 6.85 10.30
C ASP A 106 -18.27 7.82 9.12
N GLY A 107 -17.05 8.30 8.86
CA GLY A 107 -16.74 9.19 7.74
C GLY A 107 -16.67 8.47 6.39
N ALA A 108 -16.62 9.27 5.32
CA ALA A 108 -16.45 8.75 3.97
C ALA A 108 -15.03 8.21 3.76
N PHE A 109 -14.91 7.16 2.95
CA PHE A 109 -13.62 6.66 2.52
C PHE A 109 -13.60 6.33 1.04
N ARG A 110 -12.40 6.28 0.46
CA ARG A 110 -12.16 5.75 -0.88
C ARG A 110 -10.93 4.85 -0.92
N ILE A 111 -10.75 4.19 -2.06
CA ILE A 111 -9.57 3.38 -2.36
C ILE A 111 -8.79 4.07 -3.48
N ASP A 112 -7.52 4.37 -3.22
CA ASP A 112 -6.60 4.92 -4.20
C ASP A 112 -5.55 3.88 -4.61
N LEU A 113 -4.97 4.05 -5.79
CA LEU A 113 -3.81 3.29 -6.26
C LEU A 113 -2.64 4.25 -6.51
N VAL A 114 -1.52 4.01 -5.84
CA VAL A 114 -0.26 4.69 -6.11
C VAL A 114 0.69 3.73 -6.78
N CYS A 115 1.28 4.15 -7.90
CA CYS A 115 2.24 3.35 -8.63
C CYS A 115 3.63 3.93 -8.52
N VAL A 116 4.58 3.06 -8.22
CA VAL A 116 5.99 3.38 -8.04
C VAL A 116 6.80 2.59 -9.05
N ALA A 117 7.59 3.29 -9.85
CA ALA A 117 8.53 2.68 -10.79
C ALA A 117 9.89 3.36 -10.71
N GLY A 118 10.96 2.57 -10.66
CA GLY A 118 12.32 3.12 -10.55
C GLY A 118 12.53 4.02 -9.32
N GLY A 119 11.79 3.77 -8.24
CA GLY A 119 11.88 4.55 -7.01
C GLY A 119 11.17 5.91 -7.02
N LYS A 120 10.28 6.17 -7.99
CA LYS A 120 9.48 7.40 -8.08
C LYS A 120 8.00 7.04 -8.18
N VAL A 121 7.13 7.91 -7.65
CA VAL A 121 5.70 7.84 -7.97
C VAL A 121 5.51 8.29 -9.39
N VAL A 122 4.73 7.52 -10.13
CA VAL A 122 4.53 7.72 -11.56
C VAL A 122 3.08 7.91 -11.93
N ASP A 123 2.19 7.44 -11.07
CA ASP A 123 0.77 7.71 -11.18
C ASP A 123 0.12 7.57 -9.80
N HIS A 124 -0.98 8.28 -9.61
CA HIS A 124 -1.84 8.25 -8.44
C HIS A 124 -3.28 8.36 -8.90
N PHE A 125 -3.94 7.20 -8.96
CA PHE A 125 -5.35 7.13 -9.31
C PHE A 125 -6.19 7.22 -8.05
N LYS A 126 -7.06 8.21 -8.02
CA LYS A 126 -8.09 8.34 -7.00
C LYS A 126 -9.29 7.44 -7.34
N GLU A 127 -9.93 6.91 -6.31
CA GLU A 127 -11.25 6.25 -6.41
C GLU A 127 -11.28 5.02 -7.35
N ILE A 128 -10.31 4.12 -7.19
CA ILE A 128 -10.30 2.85 -7.90
C ILE A 128 -11.32 1.91 -7.24
N GLY A 129 -12.55 1.91 -7.75
CA GLY A 129 -13.61 1.07 -7.20
C GLY A 129 -15.03 1.48 -7.58
N GLY A 130 -15.22 2.71 -8.07
CA GLY A 130 -16.46 3.14 -8.70
C GLY A 130 -16.67 2.44 -10.04
N GLY A 131 -17.74 1.66 -10.13
CA GLY A 131 -18.35 1.19 -11.37
C GLY A 131 -19.82 1.60 -11.36
#